data_AF-A0A5J4X216-F1
#
_entry.id   AF-A0A5J4X216-F1
#
_cell.length_a   1.000
_cell.length_b   1.000
_cell.length_c   1.000
_cell.angle_alpha   90.00
_cell.angle_beta   90.00
_cell.angle_gamma   90.00
#
_symmetry.space_group_name_H-M   'P 1'
#
loop_
_entity.id
_entity.type
_entity.pdbx_description
1 polymer ?
#
loop_
_entity_poly.entity_id
_entity_poly.type
_entity_poly.pdbx_seq_one_letter_code
_entity_poly.pdbx_strand_id
1 'polypeptide(L)'
;MHYPKDPGFHQQYVTHHIQQSIYRNNKHPSIKQQNSFVGVQQAVTQQMKNSRASVRITSMKIEHRYIRDQNGDIKSIVLDNGSGIMKVGMAGEDKPRSVFPQIIEQNEKDYKIGDDAFSLCDNMNLHYPIERGNVNNWEEMEKIWNYTFSNILHVNSYEFPILISEPVLNPETNREKMTEIMFEKYQIPALYYENS
;
A
#
# COMPACT_ATOMS: atom_id res chain seq x y z
N MET A 1 2.27 0.61 -38.64
CA MET A 1 3.02 -0.40 -37.86
C MET A 1 2.10 -0.86 -36.73
N HIS A 2 1.59 -2.09 -36.82
CA HIS A 2 0.56 -2.61 -35.92
C HIS A 2 1.23 -3.21 -34.68
N TYR A 3 0.88 -2.72 -33.48
CA TYR A 3 1.26 -3.37 -32.23
C TYR A 3 0.28 -4.51 -31.92
N PRO A 4 0.73 -5.71 -31.53
CA PRO A 4 -0.16 -6.78 -31.11
C PRO A 4 -0.74 -6.47 -29.73
N LYS A 5 -2.07 -6.66 -29.60
CA LYS A 5 -2.83 -6.57 -28.34
C LYS A 5 -2.83 -7.94 -27.64
N ASP A 6 -1.71 -8.33 -27.04
CA ASP A 6 -1.66 -9.53 -26.21
C ASP A 6 -1.34 -9.17 -24.75
N PRO A 7 -2.33 -9.21 -23.82
CA PRO A 7 -2.16 -8.83 -22.42
C PRO A 7 -1.10 -9.64 -21.66
N GLY A 8 -0.76 -10.85 -22.13
CA GLY A 8 0.23 -11.72 -21.48
C GLY A 8 1.69 -11.29 -21.66
N PHE A 9 2.01 -10.53 -22.71
CA PHE A 9 3.40 -10.21 -23.06
C PHE A 9 3.98 -9.05 -22.23
N HIS A 10 3.14 -8.13 -21.78
CA HIS A 10 3.56 -7.01 -20.90
C HIS A 10 3.82 -7.47 -19.46
N GLN A 11 3.10 -8.50 -18.99
CA GLN A 11 3.25 -9.01 -17.62
C GLN A 11 4.55 -9.82 -17.46
N GLN A 12 4.98 -10.57 -18.48
CA GLN A 12 6.25 -11.32 -18.44
C GLN A 12 7.50 -10.43 -18.58
N TYR A 13 7.44 -9.32 -19.33
CA TYR A 13 8.59 -8.44 -19.56
C TYR A 13 8.96 -7.60 -18.31
N VAL A 14 7.96 -7.19 -17.53
CA VAL A 14 8.15 -6.39 -16.31
C VAL A 14 8.62 -7.27 -15.14
N THR A 15 8.06 -8.47 -14.98
CA THR A 15 8.49 -9.42 -13.93
C THR A 15 9.93 -9.92 -14.13
N HIS A 16 10.36 -10.14 -15.38
CA HIS A 16 11.71 -10.63 -15.67
C HIS A 16 12.81 -9.60 -15.38
N HIS A 17 12.54 -8.30 -15.55
CA HIS A 17 13.53 -7.25 -15.29
C HIS A 17 13.65 -6.87 -13.80
N ILE A 18 12.58 -6.99 -13.02
CA ILE A 18 12.59 -6.73 -11.57
C ILE A 18 13.28 -7.88 -10.81
N GLN A 19 13.13 -9.13 -11.25
CA GLN A 19 13.87 -10.24 -10.64
C GLN A 19 15.39 -10.16 -10.91
N GLN A 20 15.82 -9.75 -12.11
CA GLN A 20 17.25 -9.67 -12.41
C GLN A 20 18.00 -8.54 -11.68
N SER A 21 17.33 -7.45 -11.28
CA SER A 21 17.95 -6.37 -10.51
C SER A 21 18.18 -6.75 -9.04
N ILE A 22 17.27 -7.56 -8.47
CA ILE A 22 17.34 -8.05 -7.09
C ILE A 22 18.44 -9.12 -6.92
N TYR A 23 18.65 -9.98 -7.92
CA TYR A 23 19.64 -11.06 -7.83
C TYR A 23 21.10 -10.64 -8.10
N ARG A 24 21.36 -9.55 -8.84
CA ARG A 24 22.74 -9.16 -9.22
C ARG A 24 23.55 -8.49 -8.12
N ASN A 25 22.92 -8.03 -7.03
CA ASN A 25 23.60 -7.23 -5.99
C ASN A 25 24.09 -8.00 -4.75
N ASN A 26 23.92 -9.32 -4.68
CA ASN A 26 24.41 -10.12 -3.55
C ASN A 26 25.52 -11.10 -3.98
N LYS A 27 26.76 -10.59 -4.06
CA LYS A 27 27.98 -11.41 -4.10
C LYS A 27 28.98 -10.96 -3.02
N HIS A 28 28.83 -11.44 -1.79
CA HIS A 28 29.89 -12.16 -1.05
C HIS A 28 29.39 -12.62 0.35
N PRO A 29 29.91 -13.75 0.89
CA PRO A 29 29.33 -14.46 2.02
C PRO A 29 30.14 -14.22 3.30
N SER A 30 29.58 -13.48 4.26
CA SER A 30 29.91 -13.67 5.68
C SER A 30 28.93 -12.84 6.51
N ILE A 31 28.14 -13.53 7.33
CA ILE A 31 27.64 -13.18 8.67
C ILE A 31 26.41 -14.08 8.87
N LYS A 32 26.69 -15.34 9.19
CA LYS A 32 25.77 -16.14 10.01
C LYS A 32 26.09 -15.78 11.46
N GLN A 33 25.03 -15.67 12.27
CA GLN A 33 25.00 -15.50 13.73
C GLN A 33 25.12 -14.07 14.26
N GLN A 34 23.97 -13.41 14.45
CA GLN A 34 23.42 -13.11 15.78
C GLN A 34 22.02 -12.48 15.60
N ASN A 35 20.98 -13.32 15.71
CA ASN A 35 19.58 -12.90 15.69
C ASN A 35 19.20 -12.24 17.03
N SER A 36 19.54 -10.96 17.19
CA SER A 36 18.96 -10.14 18.24
C SER A 36 18.13 -9.03 17.59
N PHE A 37 16.96 -8.74 18.19
CA PHE A 37 16.01 -7.67 17.84
C PHE A 37 16.68 -6.31 17.54
N VAL A 38 17.82 -6.04 18.19
CA VAL A 38 18.66 -4.86 17.97
C VAL A 38 19.31 -4.86 16.58
N GLY A 39 19.73 -6.03 16.08
CA GLY A 39 20.37 -6.17 14.77
C GLY A 39 19.43 -5.91 13.59
N VAL A 40 18.16 -6.34 13.67
CA VAL A 40 17.13 -6.05 12.64
C VAL A 40 16.74 -4.57 12.70
N GLN A 41 16.52 -4.01 13.90
CA GLN A 41 16.26 -2.58 14.08
C GLN A 41 17.41 -1.72 13.52
N GLN A 42 18.67 -2.13 13.76
CA GLN A 42 19.86 -1.47 13.23
C GLN A 42 20.02 -1.66 11.73
N ALA A 43 19.72 -2.83 11.16
CA ALA A 43 19.79 -3.08 9.73
C ALA A 43 18.75 -2.25 8.96
N VAL A 44 17.51 -2.20 9.46
CA VAL A 44 16.44 -1.34 8.92
C VAL A 44 16.85 0.14 9.05
N THR A 45 17.35 0.57 10.22
CA THR A 45 17.84 1.94 10.44
C THR A 45 19.05 2.29 9.56
N GLN A 46 19.95 1.33 9.28
CA GLN A 46 21.16 1.54 8.49
C GLN A 46 20.86 1.54 6.98
N GLN A 47 19.93 0.70 6.53
CA GLN A 47 19.39 0.72 5.17
C GLN A 47 18.63 2.03 4.90
N MET A 48 17.92 2.56 5.92
CA MET A 48 17.25 3.86 5.90
C MET A 48 18.21 5.08 5.98
N LYS A 49 19.40 4.94 6.58
CA LYS A 49 20.44 6.00 6.58
C LYS A 49 21.20 6.10 5.26
N ASN A 50 21.26 5.01 4.49
CA ASN A 50 22.00 4.93 3.25
C ASN A 50 21.16 5.29 2.01
N SER A 51 19.83 5.39 2.13
CA SER A 51 18.96 5.87 1.05
C SER A 51 18.97 7.40 0.99
N ARG A 52 19.55 7.97 -0.06
CA ARG A 52 19.50 9.42 -0.35
C ARG A 52 18.13 9.95 -0.77
N ALA A 53 17.09 9.11 -0.74
CA ALA A 53 15.71 9.53 -0.96
C ALA A 53 15.05 9.78 0.39
N SER A 54 14.76 11.05 0.66
CA SER A 54 13.99 11.57 1.79
C SER A 54 12.69 10.81 2.06
N VAL A 55 12.42 10.45 3.32
CA VAL A 55 11.25 10.87 4.13
C VAL A 55 11.25 10.17 5.51
N ARG A 56 10.84 10.92 6.54
CA ARG A 56 10.92 10.65 7.97
C ARG A 56 9.90 9.59 8.43
N ILE A 57 10.35 8.70 9.31
CA ILE A 57 9.50 7.74 10.03
C ILE A 57 8.93 8.40 11.28
N THR A 58 7.62 8.38 11.42
CA THR A 58 6.93 8.70 12.67
C THR A 58 6.47 7.38 13.29
N SER A 59 7.23 6.83 14.25
CA SER A 59 6.79 5.66 15.03
C SER A 59 6.14 6.14 16.33
N MET A 60 4.89 5.76 16.60
CA MET A 60 4.34 5.91 17.95
C MET A 60 4.87 4.77 18.83
N LYS A 61 5.52 5.10 19.94
CA LYS A 61 5.94 4.13 20.97
C LYS A 61 4.72 3.65 21.75
N ILE A 62 3.99 2.70 21.20
CA ILE A 62 3.03 1.90 21.94
C ILE A 62 3.49 0.45 21.78
N GLU A 63 3.47 -0.34 22.86
CA GLU A 63 3.79 -1.77 22.81
C GLU A 63 2.74 -2.54 22.00
N HIS A 64 2.73 -2.35 20.67
CA HIS A 64 1.87 -3.10 19.79
C HIS A 64 2.39 -4.54 19.66
N ARG A 65 1.49 -5.49 19.91
CA ARG A 65 1.69 -6.88 19.51
C ARG A 65 1.44 -6.98 18.01
N TYR A 66 2.49 -6.75 17.23
CA TYR A 66 2.45 -6.95 15.78
C TYR A 66 2.11 -8.40 15.44
N ILE A 67 1.27 -8.58 14.43
CA ILE A 67 1.08 -9.89 13.80
C ILE A 67 2.34 -10.23 13.00
N ARG A 68 2.83 -11.45 13.18
CA ARG A 68 4.03 -11.96 12.50
C ARG A 68 3.67 -13.06 11.51
N ASP A 69 4.46 -13.17 10.45
CA ASP A 69 4.35 -14.26 9.49
C ASP A 69 5.03 -15.55 10.00
N GLN A 70 5.07 -16.58 9.17
CA GLN A 70 5.69 -17.87 9.47
C GLN A 70 7.22 -17.80 9.68
N ASN A 71 7.88 -16.75 9.19
CA ASN A 71 9.31 -16.51 9.36
C ASN A 71 9.59 -15.69 10.63
N GLY A 72 8.55 -15.22 11.32
CA GLY A 72 8.65 -14.34 12.47
C GLY A 72 8.80 -12.86 12.10
N ASP A 73 8.69 -12.51 10.82
CA ASP A 73 8.76 -11.14 10.34
C ASP A 73 7.44 -10.42 10.60
N ILE A 74 7.48 -9.09 10.79
CA ILE A 74 6.26 -8.30 11.00
C ILE A 74 5.47 -8.29 9.70
N LYS A 75 4.21 -8.72 9.78
CA LYS A 75 3.29 -8.67 8.65
C LYS A 75 2.82 -7.23 8.47
N SER A 76 2.87 -6.72 7.24
CA SER A 76 2.39 -5.38 6.89
C SER A 76 1.39 -5.41 5.73
N ILE A 77 0.57 -4.37 5.65
CA ILE A 77 -0.39 -4.16 4.55
C ILE A 77 0.29 -3.29 3.51
N VAL A 78 0.09 -3.61 2.22
CA VAL A 78 0.51 -2.78 1.09
C VAL A 78 -0.74 -2.20 0.43
N LEU A 79 -0.78 -0.88 0.28
CA LEU A 79 -1.83 -0.12 -0.40
C LEU A 79 -1.24 0.63 -1.61
N ASP A 80 -1.86 0.47 -2.78
CA ASP A 80 -1.61 1.26 -3.98
C ASP A 80 -2.91 2.02 -4.31
N ASN A 81 -2.96 3.30 -3.92
CA ASN A 81 -4.12 4.18 -4.06
C ASN A 81 -4.17 4.82 -5.46
N GLY A 82 -4.29 4.00 -6.50
CA GLY A 82 -4.31 4.48 -7.89
C GLY A 82 -5.63 5.15 -8.26
N SER A 83 -5.60 6.28 -8.97
CA SER A 83 -6.82 7.09 -9.28
C SER A 83 -7.97 6.36 -9.96
N GLY A 84 -7.73 5.23 -10.62
CA GLY A 84 -8.80 4.38 -11.15
C GLY A 84 -8.93 3.03 -10.47
N ILE A 85 -7.85 2.53 -9.85
CA ILE A 85 -7.74 1.16 -9.36
C ILE A 85 -7.00 1.17 -8.02
N MET A 86 -7.63 0.60 -7.01
CA MET A 86 -6.98 0.22 -5.76
C MET A 86 -6.34 -1.15 -5.93
N LYS A 87 -5.09 -1.30 -5.48
CA LYS A 87 -4.49 -2.62 -5.25
C LYS A 87 -4.10 -2.75 -3.79
N VAL A 88 -4.41 -3.90 -3.21
CA VAL A 88 -4.16 -4.14 -1.79
C VAL A 88 -3.76 -5.59 -1.54
N GLY A 89 -2.83 -5.81 -0.61
CA GLY A 89 -2.38 -7.13 -0.19
C GLY A 89 -1.51 -7.09 1.05
N MET A 90 -0.99 -8.24 1.45
CA MET A 90 -0.01 -8.32 2.53
C MET A 90 1.40 -8.34 1.92
N ALA A 91 2.37 -7.69 2.59
CA ALA A 91 3.76 -7.79 2.18
C ALA A 91 4.24 -9.24 2.21
N GLY A 92 5.01 -9.64 1.19
CA GLY A 92 5.50 -11.01 1.01
C GLY A 92 4.57 -11.92 0.21
N GLU A 93 3.36 -11.47 -0.16
CA GLU A 93 2.49 -12.19 -1.10
C GLU A 93 2.95 -11.97 -2.56
N ASP A 94 2.83 -13.01 -3.41
CA ASP A 94 3.27 -12.95 -4.82
C ASP A 94 2.41 -12.00 -5.69
N LYS A 95 1.19 -11.71 -5.24
CA LYS A 95 0.21 -10.88 -5.95
C LYS A 95 -0.65 -10.12 -4.94
N PRO A 96 -1.24 -8.96 -5.32
CA PRO A 96 -2.22 -8.31 -4.47
C PRO A 96 -3.39 -9.26 -4.17
N ARG A 97 -3.90 -9.16 -2.93
CA ARG A 97 -5.04 -9.94 -2.47
C ARG A 97 -6.34 -9.47 -3.13
N SER A 98 -6.42 -8.18 -3.47
CA SER A 98 -7.50 -7.62 -4.28
C SER A 98 -7.02 -6.48 -5.17
N VAL A 99 -7.71 -6.34 -6.30
CA VAL A 99 -7.57 -5.25 -7.26
C VAL A 99 -8.98 -4.85 -7.66
N PHE A 100 -9.39 -3.61 -7.37
CA PHE A 100 -10.77 -3.17 -7.60
C PHE A 100 -10.85 -1.70 -8.02
N PRO A 101 -11.92 -1.29 -8.73
CA PRO A 101 -12.16 0.12 -9.09
C PRO A 101 -12.16 1.05 -7.87
N GLN A 102 -11.39 2.13 -7.91
CA GLN A 102 -11.37 3.10 -6.81
C GLN A 102 -12.49 4.13 -6.97
N ILE A 103 -13.72 3.64 -6.85
CA ILE A 103 -14.95 4.42 -7.03
C ILE A 103 -15.93 4.17 -5.90
N ILE A 104 -16.78 5.15 -5.67
CA ILE A 104 -17.90 5.05 -4.73
C ILE A 104 -19.18 5.51 -5.42
N GLU A 105 -20.26 4.75 -5.26
CA GLU A 105 -21.62 5.19 -5.58
C GLU A 105 -22.30 5.51 -4.25
N GLN A 106 -22.84 6.71 -4.11
CA GLN A 106 -23.46 7.13 -2.85
C GLN A 106 -24.89 7.60 -3.10
N ASN A 107 -25.81 7.03 -2.31
CA ASN A 107 -27.18 7.49 -2.18
C ASN A 107 -27.41 8.07 -0.76
N GLU A 108 -28.62 8.56 -0.47
CA GLU A 108 -28.94 9.23 0.80
C GLU A 108 -28.73 8.36 2.05
N LYS A 109 -28.79 7.03 1.92
CA LYS A 109 -28.80 6.09 3.06
C LYS A 109 -27.64 5.09 3.06
N ASP A 110 -26.99 4.90 1.93
CA ASP A 110 -26.02 3.84 1.70
C ASP A 110 -24.99 4.23 0.64
N TYR A 111 -23.91 3.46 0.57
CA TYR A 111 -22.90 3.58 -0.46
C TYR A 111 -22.37 2.22 -0.89
N LYS A 112 -21.95 2.12 -2.15
CA LYS A 112 -21.24 0.97 -2.71
C LYS A 112 -19.85 1.38 -3.14
N ILE A 113 -18.90 0.44 -3.11
CA ILE A 113 -17.50 0.67 -3.47
C ILE A 113 -17.04 -0.40 -4.45
N GLY A 114 -16.10 -0.07 -5.33
CA GLY A 114 -15.45 -1.07 -6.19
C GLY A 114 -16.39 -1.61 -7.25
N ASP A 115 -16.33 -2.91 -7.47
CA ASP A 115 -17.12 -3.59 -8.50
C ASP A 115 -18.64 -3.45 -8.27
N ASP A 116 -19.06 -3.35 -7.01
CA ASP A 116 -20.47 -3.16 -6.65
C ASP A 116 -20.99 -1.77 -7.05
N ALA A 117 -20.15 -0.74 -6.92
CA ALA A 117 -20.45 0.59 -7.45
C ALA A 117 -20.36 0.61 -8.98
N PHE A 118 -19.34 -0.04 -9.55
CA PHE A 118 -19.13 -0.08 -10.99
C PHE A 118 -20.31 -0.73 -11.73
N SER A 119 -20.90 -1.75 -11.13
CA SER A 119 -22.08 -2.44 -11.67
C SER A 119 -23.33 -1.55 -11.73
N LEU A 120 -23.32 -0.39 -11.08
CA LEU A 120 -24.36 0.63 -11.13
C LEU A 120 -24.00 1.81 -12.05
N CYS A 121 -22.97 1.70 -12.89
CA CYS A 121 -22.45 2.83 -13.67
C CYS A 121 -23.45 3.50 -14.61
N ASP A 122 -24.54 2.81 -14.97
CA ASP A 122 -25.66 3.39 -15.71
C ASP A 122 -26.44 4.45 -14.88
N ASN A 123 -26.31 4.43 -13.55
CA ASN A 123 -26.81 5.43 -12.62
C ASN A 123 -25.69 6.44 -12.35
N MET A 124 -25.86 7.65 -12.86
CA MET A 124 -24.86 8.73 -13.00
C MET A 124 -24.14 9.25 -11.73
N ASN A 125 -24.26 8.60 -10.57
CA ASN A 125 -23.73 9.06 -9.29
C ASN A 125 -22.47 8.30 -8.85
N LEU A 126 -21.53 8.08 -9.78
CA LEU A 126 -20.20 7.55 -9.46
C LEU A 126 -19.23 8.68 -9.13
N HIS A 127 -18.61 8.58 -7.96
CA HIS A 127 -17.60 9.51 -7.51
C HIS A 127 -16.21 8.85 -7.51
N TYR A 128 -15.19 9.66 -7.78
CA TYR A 128 -13.79 9.27 -7.87
C TYR A 128 -13.00 10.03 -6.81
N PRO A 129 -12.76 9.44 -5.62
CA PRO A 129 -12.15 10.18 -4.52
C PRO A 129 -10.71 10.61 -4.80
N ILE A 130 -10.05 9.96 -5.77
CA ILE A 130 -8.75 10.37 -6.31
C ILE A 130 -8.89 10.60 -7.81
N GLU A 131 -8.56 11.80 -8.27
CA GLU A 131 -8.50 12.13 -9.69
C GLU A 131 -7.11 12.65 -10.04
N ARG A 132 -6.51 12.09 -11.10
CA ARG A 132 -5.18 12.51 -11.61
C ARG A 132 -4.11 12.54 -10.51
N GLY A 133 -4.16 11.58 -9.58
CA GLY A 133 -3.24 11.43 -8.46
C GLY A 133 -3.54 12.30 -7.23
N ASN A 134 -4.56 13.17 -7.28
CA ASN A 134 -4.93 14.03 -6.17
C ASN A 134 -6.17 13.52 -5.46
N VAL A 135 -6.14 13.52 -4.12
CA VAL A 135 -7.31 13.20 -3.31
C VAL A 135 -8.25 14.40 -3.27
N ASN A 136 -9.46 14.24 -3.81
CA ASN A 136 -10.48 15.28 -3.87
C ASN A 136 -11.50 15.18 -2.72
N ASN A 137 -11.71 13.98 -2.16
CA ASN A 137 -12.67 13.76 -1.08
C ASN A 137 -12.13 12.77 -0.05
N TRP A 138 -11.72 13.29 1.12
CA TRP A 138 -11.17 12.48 2.21
C TRP A 138 -12.22 11.61 2.92
N GLU A 139 -13.46 12.06 3.02
CA GLU A 139 -14.53 11.27 3.63
C GLU A 139 -14.84 10.01 2.81
N GLU A 140 -14.83 10.14 1.48
CA GLU A 140 -14.99 9.00 0.58
C GLU A 140 -13.76 8.09 0.60
N MET A 141 -12.55 8.64 0.69
CA MET A 141 -11.32 7.85 0.88
C MET A 141 -11.38 7.01 2.16
N GLU A 142 -11.86 7.58 3.26
CA GLU A 142 -12.05 6.85 4.51
C GLU A 142 -13.07 5.71 4.37
N LYS A 143 -14.15 5.90 3.61
CA LYS A 143 -15.09 4.80 3.28
C LYS A 143 -14.39 3.69 2.48
N ILE A 144 -13.57 4.05 1.49
CA ILE A 144 -12.78 3.09 0.70
C ILE A 144 -11.78 2.33 1.57
N TRP A 145 -11.07 2.99 2.48
CA TRP A 145 -10.15 2.30 3.40
C TRP A 145 -10.89 1.41 4.40
N ASN A 146 -12.06 1.84 4.90
CA ASN A 146 -12.90 0.99 5.77
C ASN A 146 -13.33 -0.29 5.05
N TYR A 147 -13.80 -0.17 3.82
CA TYR A 147 -14.13 -1.31 2.96
C TYR A 147 -12.90 -2.20 2.72
N THR A 148 -11.74 -1.59 2.46
CA THR A 148 -10.48 -2.30 2.24
C THR A 148 -10.07 -3.13 3.46
N PHE A 149 -10.07 -2.56 4.66
CA PHE A 149 -9.68 -3.28 5.87
C PHE A 149 -10.73 -4.32 6.29
N SER A 150 -12.01 -3.98 6.23
CA SER A 150 -13.09 -4.80 6.79
C SER A 150 -13.58 -5.89 5.84
N ASN A 151 -13.81 -5.54 4.57
CA ASN A 151 -14.44 -6.42 3.58
C ASN A 151 -13.44 -7.13 2.68
N ILE A 152 -12.29 -6.52 2.39
CA ILE A 152 -11.28 -7.10 1.50
C ILE A 152 -10.23 -7.88 2.28
N LEU A 153 -9.60 -7.25 3.26
CA LEU A 153 -8.50 -7.86 4.01
C LEU A 153 -8.95 -8.67 5.24
N HIS A 154 -10.09 -8.28 5.82
CA HIS A 154 -10.62 -8.80 7.08
C HIS A 154 -9.62 -8.65 8.24
N VAL A 155 -9.10 -7.43 8.42
CA VAL A 155 -8.08 -7.10 9.42
C VAL A 155 -8.46 -5.88 10.25
N ASN A 156 -7.90 -5.79 11.45
CA ASN A 156 -7.91 -4.55 12.22
C ASN A 156 -6.66 -3.73 11.85
N SER A 157 -6.83 -2.50 11.37
CA SER A 157 -5.71 -1.65 10.91
C SER A 157 -4.64 -1.43 11.97
N TYR A 158 -5.03 -1.31 13.24
CA TYR A 158 -4.10 -1.05 14.35
C TYR A 158 -3.13 -2.22 14.62
N GLU A 159 -3.32 -3.40 14.04
CA GLU A 159 -2.43 -4.56 14.23
C GLU A 159 -1.27 -4.60 13.20
N PHE A 160 -1.33 -3.79 12.15
CA PHE A 160 -0.45 -3.90 10.98
C PHE A 160 0.17 -2.56 10.58
N PRO A 161 1.50 -2.50 10.39
CA PRO A 161 2.12 -1.42 9.63
C PRO A 161 1.53 -1.34 8.22
N ILE A 162 1.48 -0.14 7.66
CA ILE A 162 1.01 0.08 6.30
C ILE A 162 2.15 0.66 5.45
N LEU A 163 2.32 0.09 4.26
CA LEU A 163 3.12 0.64 3.17
C LEU A 163 2.16 1.19 2.11
N ILE A 164 2.35 2.46 1.73
CA ILE A 164 1.56 3.12 0.70
C ILE A 164 2.45 3.43 -0.50
N SER A 165 2.05 2.97 -1.68
CA SER A 165 2.63 3.40 -2.94
C SER A 165 1.97 4.69 -3.41
N GLU A 166 2.78 5.69 -3.73
CA GLU A 166 2.31 6.99 -4.21
C GLU A 166 3.07 7.46 -5.46
N PRO A 167 2.49 8.37 -6.26
CA PRO A 167 3.19 9.00 -7.36
C PRO A 167 4.32 9.91 -6.87
N VAL A 168 5.44 9.98 -7.62
CA VAL A 168 6.60 10.87 -7.32
C VAL A 168 6.21 12.33 -7.03
N LEU A 169 5.13 12.81 -7.66
CA LEU A 169 4.65 14.19 -7.54
C LEU A 169 3.42 14.33 -6.63
N ASN A 170 3.20 13.41 -5.68
CA ASN A 170 2.11 13.54 -4.72
C ASN A 170 2.34 14.76 -3.80
N PRO A 171 1.38 15.71 -3.73
CA PRO A 171 1.48 16.87 -2.84
C PRO A 171 1.76 16.47 -1.39
N GLU A 172 2.63 17.22 -0.71
CA GLU A 172 2.94 17.00 0.70
C GLU A 172 1.69 17.10 1.59
N THR A 173 0.75 17.99 1.25
CA THR A 173 -0.54 18.12 1.95
C THR A 173 -1.37 16.84 1.90
N ASN A 174 -1.31 16.08 0.80
CA ASN A 174 -2.00 14.79 0.71
C ASN A 174 -1.34 13.77 1.64
N ARG A 175 0.00 13.74 1.68
CA ARG A 175 0.74 12.87 2.58
C ARG A 175 0.49 13.21 4.04
N GLU A 176 0.47 14.49 4.40
CA GLU A 176 0.16 14.95 5.75
C GLU A 176 -1.23 14.49 6.18
N LYS A 177 -2.25 14.74 5.35
CA LYS A 177 -3.63 14.37 5.68
C LYS A 177 -3.84 12.86 5.74
N MET A 178 -3.26 12.11 4.80
CA MET A 178 -3.29 10.66 4.81
C MET A 178 -2.62 10.09 6.05
N THR A 179 -1.46 10.64 6.44
CA THR A 179 -0.72 10.25 7.65
C THR A 179 -1.53 10.53 8.91
N GLU A 180 -2.13 11.72 9.03
CA GLU A 180 -3.03 12.10 10.12
C GLU A 180 -4.16 11.08 10.28
N ILE A 181 -4.91 10.80 9.21
CA ILE A 181 -6.04 9.85 9.24
C ILE A 181 -5.55 8.44 9.63
N MET A 182 -4.46 7.97 9.05
CA MET A 182 -3.92 6.64 9.31
C MET A 182 -3.51 6.45 10.78
N PHE A 183 -2.88 7.45 11.40
CA PHE A 183 -2.49 7.36 12.81
C PHE A 183 -3.62 7.69 13.78
N GLU A 184 -4.39 8.75 13.54
CA GLU A 184 -5.39 9.21 14.51
C GLU A 184 -6.67 8.37 14.45
N LYS A 185 -7.16 8.06 13.25
CA LYS A 185 -8.39 7.29 13.07
C LYS A 185 -8.14 5.79 13.02
N TYR A 186 -7.18 5.34 12.20
CA TYR A 186 -6.91 3.91 12.02
C TYR A 186 -5.92 3.33 13.02
N GLN A 187 -5.26 4.19 13.81
CA GLN A 187 -4.35 3.80 14.89
C GLN A 187 -3.26 2.83 14.42
N ILE A 188 -2.79 3.00 13.19
CA ILE A 188 -1.78 2.11 12.65
C ILE A 188 -0.47 2.28 13.43
N PRO A 189 0.29 1.20 13.66
CA PRO A 189 1.50 1.26 14.47
C PRO A 189 2.68 1.90 13.74
N ALA A 190 2.70 1.87 12.40
CA ALA A 190 3.72 2.49 11.57
C ALA A 190 3.22 2.68 10.13
N LEU A 191 3.76 3.70 9.45
CA LEU A 191 3.46 4.06 8.06
C LEU A 191 4.74 4.25 7.27
N TYR A 192 4.76 3.78 6.02
CA TYR A 192 5.83 4.02 5.06
C TYR A 192 5.25 4.42 3.70
N TYR A 193 5.91 5.35 3.01
CA TYR A 193 5.57 5.76 1.64
C TYR A 193 6.67 5.30 0.67
N GLU A 194 6.25 4.67 -0.43
CA GLU A 194 7.12 4.26 -1.54
C GLU A 194 6.71 5.04 -2.80
N ASN A 195 7.69 5.73 -3.41
CA ASN A 195 7.48 6.38 -4.70
C ASN A 195 7.51 5.34 -5.83
N SER A 196 6.46 5.32 -6.64
CA SER A 196 6.34 4.50 -7.85
C SER A 196 6.61 5.26 -9.14
#